data_AF-A0A7Y3JMK5-F1
#
_entry.id   AF-A0A7Y3JMK5-F1
#
_cell.length_a   1.000
_cell.length_b   1.000
_cell.length_c   1.000
_cell.angle_alpha   90.00
_cell.angle_beta   90.00
_cell.angle_gamma   90.00
#
_symmetry.space_group_name_H-M   'P 1'
#
loop_
_entity.id
_entity.type
_entity.pdbx_description
1 polymer ?
#
loop_
_entity_poly.entity_id
_entity_poly.type
_entity_poly.pdbx_seq_one_letter_code
_entity_poly.pdbx_strand_id
1 'polypeptide(L)'
;MLASKNIEAGWIARLTLGFERRAEGSVLVRRDHFGPLRVQKALYPEGSGVCHTLLLHPPAGIAGGDELEISAAVGDGAHALLTTPGAGKWYRSAGSWASQQLSFEVNAGGMLEWLPQESIVFDGVLANMQTHVVLEETACFIGWEILCFGRRASGERFGYGALQLSTRIERGGRLIWLERGLLEGGSA
;
A
#
# COMPACT_ATOMS: atom_id res chain seq x y z
N MET A 1 -21.42 -36.18 0.58
CA MET A 1 -20.59 -35.60 1.65
C MET A 1 -19.38 -34.97 0.96
N LEU A 2 -19.51 -33.72 0.53
CA LEU A 2 -18.42 -32.99 -0.14
C LEU A 2 -17.48 -32.50 0.96
N ALA A 3 -16.23 -32.94 0.91
CA ALA A 3 -15.19 -32.48 1.82
C ALA A 3 -15.11 -30.96 1.78
N SER A 4 -15.31 -30.33 2.93
CA SER A 4 -14.97 -28.93 3.16
C SER A 4 -13.48 -28.79 2.88
N LYS A 5 -13.13 -28.27 1.69
CA LYS A 5 -11.76 -27.85 1.38
C LYS A 5 -11.36 -26.85 2.46
N ASN A 6 -10.39 -27.23 3.30
CA ASN A 6 -9.70 -26.27 4.15
C ASN A 6 -9.15 -25.19 3.23
N ILE A 7 -9.74 -24.00 3.30
CA ILE A 7 -9.13 -22.80 2.73
C ILE A 7 -7.88 -22.59 3.58
N GLU A 8 -6.70 -22.89 3.04
CA GLU A 8 -5.45 -22.53 3.70
C GLU A 8 -5.50 -21.03 3.98
N ALA A 9 -5.32 -20.66 5.25
CA ALA A 9 -5.34 -19.28 5.68
C ALA A 9 -4.26 -18.50 4.91
N GLY A 10 -4.62 -17.40 4.27
CA GLY A 10 -3.66 -16.55 3.58
C GLY A 10 -2.71 -15.87 4.57
N TRP A 11 -1.70 -15.21 4.02
CA TRP A 11 -0.69 -14.51 4.80
C TRP A 11 -1.28 -13.26 5.43
N ILE A 12 -1.19 -13.15 6.75
CA ILE A 12 -1.45 -11.90 7.47
C ILE A 12 -0.11 -11.19 7.68
N ALA A 13 0.00 -9.97 7.20
CA ALA A 13 1.19 -9.15 7.34
C ALA A 13 0.83 -7.77 7.86
N ARG A 14 1.63 -7.26 8.80
CA ARG A 14 1.51 -5.88 9.31
C ARG A 14 2.85 -5.19 9.26
N LEU A 15 2.86 -3.91 8.90
CA LEU A 15 4.01 -3.03 8.98
C LEU A 15 3.59 -1.68 9.56
N THR A 16 4.29 -1.23 10.59
CA THR A 16 4.08 0.10 11.18
C THR A 16 5.38 0.87 11.20
N LEU A 17 5.36 2.04 10.56
CA LEU A 17 6.50 2.94 10.42
C LEU A 17 6.22 4.26 11.14
N GLY A 18 7.26 4.86 11.71
CA GLY A 18 7.20 6.19 12.31
C GLY A 18 8.40 7.02 11.88
N PHE A 19 8.14 8.24 11.43
CA PHE A 19 9.13 9.19 10.96
C PHE A 19 9.09 10.45 11.80
N GLU A 20 10.26 10.97 12.17
CA GLU A 20 10.35 12.18 12.98
C GLU A 20 11.44 13.10 12.46
N ARG A 21 11.26 14.41 12.68
CA ARG A 21 12.28 15.42 12.45
C ARG A 21 13.24 15.46 13.62
N ARG A 22 14.53 15.31 13.33
CA ARG A 22 15.65 15.51 14.27
C ARG A 22 16.55 16.64 13.76
N ALA A 23 17.53 17.04 14.57
CA ALA A 23 18.47 18.12 14.23
C ALA A 23 19.15 17.88 12.88
N GLU A 24 19.57 16.64 12.64
CA GLU A 24 20.27 16.23 11.42
C GLU A 24 19.37 16.02 10.20
N GLY A 25 18.04 15.91 10.38
CA GLY A 25 17.11 15.60 9.30
C GLY A 25 15.91 14.75 9.73
N SER A 26 15.13 14.30 8.76
CA SER A 26 14.03 13.36 8.98
C SER A 26 14.57 11.95 9.12
N VAL A 27 14.07 11.16 10.07
CA VAL A 27 14.59 9.80 10.32
C VAL A 27 13.46 8.81 10.60
N LEU A 28 13.65 7.55 10.19
CA LEU A 28 12.80 6.43 10.59
C LEU A 28 13.10 6.05 12.05
N VAL A 29 12.17 6.36 12.96
CA VAL A 29 12.30 6.11 14.41
C VAL A 29 11.57 4.86 14.88
N ARG A 30 10.58 4.38 14.11
CA ARG A 30 9.77 3.20 14.46
C ARG A 30 9.65 2.28 13.26
N ARG A 31 9.84 0.99 13.49
CA ARG A 31 9.69 -0.08 12.49
C ARG A 31 9.25 -1.37 13.17
N ASP A 32 7.95 -1.56 13.28
CA ASP A 32 7.34 -2.78 13.79
C ASP A 32 6.75 -3.58 12.63
N HIS A 33 6.89 -4.90 12.65
CA HIS A 33 6.31 -5.74 11.61
C HIS A 33 5.85 -7.11 12.15
N PHE A 34 4.86 -7.67 11.46
CA PHE A 34 4.39 -9.04 11.60
C PHE A 34 4.26 -9.67 10.21
N GLY A 35 4.49 -10.97 10.12
CA GLY A 35 4.46 -11.67 8.82
C GLY A 35 5.61 -11.22 7.91
N PRO A 36 5.42 -11.21 6.58
CA PRO A 36 6.50 -11.02 5.61
C PRO A 36 6.90 -9.56 5.33
N LEU A 37 6.07 -8.55 5.64
CA LEU A 37 6.38 -7.14 5.28
C LEU A 37 7.66 -6.63 5.95
N ARG A 38 8.52 -5.97 5.19
CA ARG A 38 9.79 -5.39 5.67
C ARG A 38 10.03 -4.02 5.05
N VAL A 39 11.02 -3.32 5.57
CA VAL A 39 11.64 -2.17 4.90
C VAL A 39 13.15 -2.34 4.84
N GLN A 40 13.78 -1.78 3.81
CA GLN A 40 15.23 -1.66 3.78
C GLN A 40 15.73 -0.61 4.79
N LYS A 41 17.06 -0.50 4.91
CA LYS A 41 17.69 0.62 5.62
C LYS A 41 17.19 1.93 5.01
N ALA A 42 16.89 2.93 5.85
CA ALA A 42 16.56 4.28 5.40
C ALA A 42 17.68 4.86 4.51
N LEU A 43 17.28 5.49 3.42
CA LEU A 43 18.16 6.08 2.42
C LEU A 43 17.93 7.60 2.34
N TYR A 44 18.97 8.34 1.95
CA TYR A 44 18.97 9.80 1.90
C TYR A 44 19.60 10.32 0.60
N PRO A 45 19.09 9.90 -0.58
CA PRO A 45 19.69 10.28 -1.87
C PRO A 45 19.61 11.78 -2.15
N GLU A 46 18.63 12.48 -1.57
CA GLU A 46 18.40 13.92 -1.72
C GLU A 46 18.90 14.72 -0.50
N GLY A 47 19.73 14.09 0.35
CA GLY A 47 20.16 14.63 1.63
C GLY A 47 19.25 14.24 2.79
N SER A 48 19.59 14.69 4.00
CA SER A 48 18.93 14.24 5.24
C SER A 48 17.55 14.83 5.48
N GLY A 49 17.10 15.79 4.65
CA GLY A 49 15.78 16.38 4.76
C GLY A 49 14.64 15.37 4.55
N VAL A 50 14.85 14.39 3.66
CA VAL A 50 13.84 13.41 3.24
C VAL A 50 14.31 11.99 3.60
N CYS A 51 13.52 11.25 4.36
CA CYS A 51 13.81 9.87 4.70
C CYS A 51 13.17 8.91 3.68
N HIS A 52 13.97 8.38 2.74
CA HIS A 52 13.48 7.43 1.74
C HIS A 52 13.46 6.02 2.34
N THR A 53 12.33 5.35 2.25
CA THR A 53 12.13 3.99 2.78
C THR A 53 11.52 3.09 1.72
N LEU A 54 12.25 2.01 1.39
CA LEU A 54 11.79 1.00 0.45
C LEU A 54 10.99 -0.07 1.19
N LEU A 55 9.68 -0.14 0.93
CA LEU A 55 8.79 -1.17 1.42
C LEU A 55 8.95 -2.45 0.61
N LEU A 56 9.07 -3.57 1.31
CA LEU A 56 9.26 -4.89 0.74
C LEU A 56 8.11 -5.81 1.16
N HIS A 57 7.54 -6.49 0.17
CA HIS A 57 6.74 -7.69 0.38
C HIS A 57 7.53 -8.87 -0.23
N PRO A 58 8.33 -9.60 0.56
CA PRO A 58 9.18 -10.68 0.07
C PRO A 58 8.45 -11.80 -0.69
N PRO A 59 7.20 -12.20 -0.36
CA PRO A 59 6.40 -13.05 -1.22
C PRO A 59 6.28 -12.45 -2.62
N ALA A 60 6.33 -13.30 -3.65
CA ALA A 60 6.39 -12.85 -5.04
C ALA A 60 5.13 -12.09 -5.53
N GLY A 61 4.09 -12.01 -4.70
CA GLY A 61 2.84 -11.29 -4.92
C GLY A 61 1.86 -11.58 -3.79
N ILE A 62 0.64 -11.07 -3.93
CA ILE A 62 -0.48 -11.18 -2.99
C ILE A 62 -1.49 -12.16 -3.61
N ALA A 63 -1.86 -13.21 -2.87
CA ALA A 63 -2.80 -14.22 -3.31
C ALA A 63 -4.13 -14.12 -2.53
N GLY A 64 -5.18 -14.76 -3.06
CA GLY A 64 -6.50 -14.75 -2.43
C GLY A 64 -6.45 -15.26 -0.99
N GLY A 65 -6.99 -14.47 -0.05
CA GLY A 65 -6.94 -14.72 1.39
C GLY A 65 -5.81 -14.01 2.12
N ASP A 66 -4.84 -13.43 1.42
CA ASP A 66 -3.79 -12.61 2.05
C ASP A 66 -4.34 -11.27 2.54
N GLU A 67 -3.82 -10.79 3.67
CA GLU A 67 -4.20 -9.53 4.30
C GLU A 67 -2.94 -8.74 4.67
N LEU A 68 -2.76 -7.58 4.05
CA LEU A 68 -1.61 -6.70 4.27
C LEU A 68 -2.07 -5.38 4.90
N GLU A 69 -1.60 -5.09 6.10
CA GLU A 69 -1.81 -3.82 6.79
C GLU A 69 -0.49 -3.02 6.84
N ILE A 70 -0.47 -1.84 6.25
CA ILE A 70 0.71 -0.96 6.24
C ILE A 70 0.30 0.39 6.80
N SER A 71 1.04 0.83 7.81
CA SER A 71 0.81 2.12 8.48
C SER A 71 2.08 2.95 8.56
N ALA A 72 1.94 4.26 8.39
CA ALA A 72 3.02 5.21 8.55
C ALA A 72 2.54 6.48 9.25
N ALA A 73 3.25 6.88 10.30
CA ALA A 73 3.06 8.17 10.95
C ALA A 73 4.25 9.08 10.66
N VAL A 74 3.98 10.29 10.18
CA VAL A 74 4.97 11.34 9.94
C VAL A 74 4.76 12.44 10.96
N GLY A 75 5.71 12.58 11.88
CA GLY A 75 5.70 13.60 12.93
C GLY A 75 5.90 15.02 12.41
N ASP A 76 5.78 15.99 13.33
CA ASP A 76 5.84 17.42 13.00
C ASP A 76 7.10 17.78 12.21
N GLY A 77 6.92 18.45 11.06
CA GLY A 77 8.02 18.91 10.20
C GLY A 77 8.92 17.81 9.62
N ALA A 78 8.54 16.54 9.75
CA ALA A 78 9.26 15.41 9.17
C ALA A 78 8.84 15.20 7.72
N HIS A 79 9.73 14.66 6.90
CA HIS A 79 9.48 14.36 5.50
C HIS A 79 9.94 12.94 5.18
N ALA A 80 9.00 12.10 4.75
CA ALA A 80 9.24 10.72 4.38
C ALA A 80 8.78 10.45 2.95
N LEU A 81 9.58 9.66 2.24
CA LEU A 81 9.19 9.06 0.95
C LEU A 81 9.13 7.55 1.12
N LEU A 82 7.97 6.98 0.84
CA LEU A 82 7.70 5.55 0.83
C LEU A 82 7.50 5.09 -0.61
N THR A 83 8.26 4.08 -1.02
CA THR A 83 8.11 3.46 -2.35
C THR A 83 8.41 1.97 -2.28
N THR A 84 8.09 1.24 -3.35
CA THR A 84 8.42 -0.17 -3.52
C THR A 84 9.54 -0.31 -4.55
N PRO A 85 10.44 -1.30 -4.43
CA PRO A 85 11.56 -1.45 -5.37
C PRO A 85 11.15 -2.02 -6.73
N GLY A 86 9.89 -2.41 -6.91
CA GLY A 86 9.40 -3.07 -8.11
C GLY A 86 7.91 -3.34 -8.03
N ALA A 87 7.36 -3.82 -9.15
CA ALA A 87 5.94 -4.02 -9.31
C ALA A 87 5.34 -5.00 -8.29
N GLY A 88 4.23 -4.60 -7.67
CA GLY A 88 3.38 -5.49 -6.91
C GLY A 88 2.65 -6.45 -7.85
N LYS A 89 2.36 -7.68 -7.40
CA LYS A 89 1.57 -8.65 -8.17
C LYS A 89 0.38 -9.09 -7.35
N TRP A 90 -0.80 -8.97 -7.93
CA TRP A 90 -2.02 -9.49 -7.37
C TRP A 90 -2.43 -10.71 -8.17
N TYR A 91 -2.30 -11.89 -7.57
CA TYR A 91 -2.53 -13.16 -8.23
C TYR A 91 -4.01 -13.47 -8.37
N ARG A 92 -4.31 -14.42 -9.27
CA ARG A 92 -5.65 -15.01 -9.39
C ARG A 92 -6.11 -15.56 -8.04
N SER A 93 -7.34 -15.26 -7.66
CA SER A 93 -7.96 -15.77 -6.44
C SER A 93 -8.68 -17.09 -6.69
N ALA A 94 -8.65 -17.99 -5.70
CA ALA A 94 -9.39 -19.26 -5.72
C ALA A 94 -10.69 -19.18 -4.90
N GLY A 95 -11.34 -18.01 -4.89
CA GLY A 95 -12.60 -17.75 -4.18
C GLY A 95 -12.49 -16.72 -3.04
N SER A 96 -11.35 -16.67 -2.35
CA SER A 96 -11.11 -15.69 -1.29
C SER A 96 -10.62 -14.36 -1.84
N TRP A 97 -11.05 -13.26 -1.21
CA TRP A 97 -10.52 -11.94 -1.49
C TRP A 97 -9.14 -11.77 -0.85
N ALA A 98 -8.23 -11.13 -1.56
CA ALA A 98 -7.00 -10.58 -0.98
C ALA A 98 -7.24 -9.12 -0.58
N SER A 99 -6.54 -8.63 0.44
CA SER A 99 -6.69 -7.25 0.89
C SER A 99 -5.37 -6.56 1.20
N GLN A 100 -5.35 -5.25 0.93
CA GLN A 100 -4.30 -4.34 1.36
C GLN A 100 -4.95 -3.09 1.94
N GLN A 101 -4.53 -2.73 3.15
CA GLN A 101 -4.92 -1.50 3.81
C GLN A 101 -3.68 -0.63 4.08
N LEU A 102 -3.73 0.60 3.57
CA LEU A 102 -2.77 1.65 3.83
C LEU A 102 -3.40 2.67 4.79
N SER A 103 -2.71 2.98 5.89
CA SER A 103 -3.15 3.98 6.88
C SER A 103 -2.03 4.97 7.18
N PHE A 104 -2.22 6.22 6.76
CA PHE A 104 -1.20 7.25 6.85
C PHE A 104 -1.67 8.41 7.73
N GLU A 105 -0.82 8.81 8.66
CA GLU A 105 -1.03 9.97 9.52
C GLU A 105 0.13 10.95 9.30
N VAL A 106 -0.18 12.21 9.00
CA VAL A 106 0.82 13.25 8.75
C VAL A 106 0.51 14.45 9.64
N ASN A 107 1.40 14.71 10.60
CA ASN A 107 1.24 15.79 11.57
C ASN A 107 1.65 17.15 11.00
N ALA A 108 1.58 18.20 11.84
CA ALA A 108 1.70 19.58 11.41
C ALA A 108 3.03 19.85 10.68
N GLY A 109 2.95 20.42 9.48
CA GLY A 109 4.09 20.71 8.62
C GLY A 109 4.85 19.46 8.12
N GLY A 110 4.34 18.25 8.39
CA GLY A 110 4.89 17.00 7.88
C GLY A 110 4.56 16.79 6.40
N MET A 111 5.37 15.96 5.74
CA MET A 111 5.19 15.55 4.35
C MET A 111 5.33 14.03 4.22
N LEU A 112 4.35 13.40 3.60
CA LEU A 112 4.43 12.01 3.18
C LEU A 112 4.28 11.88 1.67
N GLU A 113 5.22 11.21 1.04
CA GLU A 113 5.14 10.78 -0.35
C GLU A 113 4.95 9.27 -0.41
N TRP A 114 3.82 8.79 -0.95
CA TRP A 114 3.54 7.38 -1.24
C TRP A 114 3.60 7.13 -2.75
N LEU A 115 4.76 6.72 -3.24
CA LEU A 115 5.07 6.63 -4.66
C LEU A 115 5.49 5.20 -5.06
N PRO A 116 4.64 4.18 -4.88
CA PRO A 116 4.99 2.79 -5.20
C PRO A 116 5.18 2.58 -6.72
N GLN A 117 5.88 1.51 -7.10
CA GLN A 117 5.83 1.00 -8.47
C GLN A 117 4.44 0.40 -8.75
N GLU A 118 4.17 0.06 -10.01
CA GLU A 118 2.87 -0.43 -10.46
C GLU A 118 2.41 -1.73 -9.79
N SER A 119 1.11 -1.89 -9.63
CA SER A 119 0.44 -3.12 -9.25
C SER A 119 -0.06 -3.85 -10.50
N ILE A 120 0.51 -5.02 -10.79
CA ILE A 120 0.05 -5.91 -11.87
C ILE A 120 -1.07 -6.79 -11.35
N VAL A 121 -2.27 -6.61 -11.91
CA VAL A 121 -3.50 -7.28 -11.51
C VAL A 121 -3.77 -8.44 -12.45
N PHE A 122 -3.66 -9.68 -11.96
CA PHE A 122 -3.80 -10.87 -12.81
C PHE A 122 -5.26 -11.16 -13.11
N ASP A 123 -5.47 -11.92 -14.19
CA ASP A 123 -6.79 -12.39 -14.58
C ASP A 123 -7.41 -13.33 -13.51
N GLY A 124 -8.65 -13.02 -13.11
CA GLY A 124 -9.36 -13.72 -12.04
C GLY A 124 -8.99 -13.31 -10.62
N VAL A 125 -8.40 -12.13 -10.42
CA VAL A 125 -8.19 -11.59 -9.06
C VAL A 125 -9.53 -11.33 -8.36
N LEU A 126 -9.54 -11.47 -7.04
CA LEU A 126 -10.52 -10.84 -6.14
C LEU A 126 -9.71 -10.04 -5.11
N ALA A 127 -9.68 -8.72 -5.25
CA ALA A 127 -8.78 -7.86 -4.48
C ALA A 127 -9.48 -6.61 -3.93
N ASN A 128 -9.13 -6.23 -2.72
CA ASN A 128 -9.58 -5.00 -2.07
C ASN A 128 -8.37 -4.16 -1.65
N MET A 129 -8.22 -2.99 -2.26
CA MET A 129 -7.15 -2.03 -1.96
C MET A 129 -7.77 -0.80 -1.30
N GLN A 130 -7.31 -0.48 -0.10
CA GLN A 130 -7.82 0.62 0.71
C GLN A 130 -6.69 1.53 1.14
N THR A 131 -6.89 2.84 0.96
CA THR A 131 -5.97 3.88 1.39
C THR A 131 -6.72 4.89 2.23
N HIS A 132 -6.27 5.11 3.47
CA HIS A 132 -6.77 6.13 4.35
C HIS A 132 -5.63 7.05 4.78
N VAL A 133 -5.81 8.35 4.57
CA VAL A 133 -4.84 9.39 4.90
C VAL A 133 -5.49 10.42 5.81
N VAL A 134 -4.85 10.70 6.93
CA VAL A 134 -5.24 11.74 7.89
C VAL A 134 -4.14 12.78 7.93
N LEU A 135 -4.51 14.03 7.65
CA LEU A 135 -3.62 15.18 7.58
C LEU A 135 -3.96 16.18 8.67
N GLU A 136 -2.94 16.69 9.35
CA GLU A 136 -3.07 17.94 10.10
C GLU A 136 -3.20 19.14 9.14
N GLU A 137 -3.62 20.29 9.69
CA GLU A 137 -4.01 21.46 8.88
C GLU A 137 -2.91 21.94 7.91
N THR A 138 -1.65 21.84 8.30
CA THR A 138 -0.47 22.26 7.52
C THR A 138 0.30 21.08 6.90
N ALA A 139 -0.21 19.86 7.03
CA ALA A 139 0.42 18.67 6.49
C ALA A 139 0.25 18.57 4.97
N CYS A 140 1.17 17.85 4.34
CA CYS A 140 1.17 17.59 2.91
C CYS A 140 1.25 16.09 2.62
N PHE A 141 0.56 15.68 1.56
CA PHE A 141 0.60 14.31 1.06
C PHE A 141 0.63 14.31 -0.46
N ILE A 142 1.49 13.48 -1.02
CA ILE A 142 1.54 13.16 -2.45
C ILE A 142 1.47 11.64 -2.55
N GLY A 143 0.62 11.12 -3.42
CA GLY A 143 0.64 9.69 -3.69
C GLY A 143 -0.08 9.31 -4.97
N TRP A 144 0.21 8.10 -5.44
CA TRP A 144 -0.45 7.50 -6.58
C TRP A 144 -0.71 6.01 -6.36
N GLU A 145 -1.54 5.45 -7.24
CA GLU A 145 -1.67 4.01 -7.46
C GLU A 145 -1.63 3.79 -8.98
N ILE A 146 -0.76 2.90 -9.45
CA ILE A 146 -0.58 2.61 -10.89
C ILE A 146 -0.99 1.17 -11.12
N LEU A 147 -2.09 0.95 -11.87
CA LEU A 147 -2.65 -0.38 -12.09
C LEU A 147 -2.36 -0.88 -13.50
N CYS A 148 -1.85 -2.11 -13.60
CA CYS A 148 -1.60 -2.83 -14.84
C CYS A 148 -2.52 -4.05 -14.94
N PHE A 149 -3.54 -4.00 -15.80
CA PHE A 149 -4.56 -5.06 -15.91
C PHE A 149 -4.13 -6.20 -16.85
N GLY A 150 -3.81 -7.34 -16.24
CA GLY A 150 -3.28 -8.55 -16.89
C GLY A 150 -1.78 -8.46 -17.18
N ARG A 151 -1.12 -9.62 -17.31
CA ARG A 151 0.26 -9.70 -17.80
C ARG A 151 0.30 -9.51 -19.32
N ARG A 152 0.18 -8.27 -19.76
CA ARG A 152 0.11 -7.87 -21.18
C ARG A 152 1.25 -8.42 -22.03
N ALA A 153 2.48 -8.41 -21.51
CA ALA A 153 3.65 -8.95 -22.21
C ALA A 153 3.58 -10.48 -22.44
N SER A 154 2.79 -11.21 -21.65
CA SER A 154 2.53 -12.64 -21.80
C SER A 154 1.21 -12.94 -22.53
N GLY A 155 0.52 -11.92 -23.07
CA GLY A 155 -0.77 -12.06 -23.74
C GLY A 155 -1.98 -12.17 -22.80
N GLU A 156 -1.78 -12.14 -21.48
CA GLU A 156 -2.87 -12.16 -20.51
C GLU A 156 -3.58 -10.80 -20.44
N ARG A 157 -4.91 -10.85 -20.34
CA ARG A 157 -5.78 -9.69 -20.14
C ARG A 157 -6.62 -9.92 -18.88
N PHE A 158 -7.05 -8.85 -18.25
CA PHE A 158 -8.01 -8.92 -17.15
C PHE A 158 -9.43 -9.12 -17.72
N GLY A 159 -9.78 -10.37 -17.98
CA GLY A 159 -11.04 -10.77 -18.61
C GLY A 159 -12.14 -11.12 -17.62
N TYR A 160 -11.79 -11.54 -16.40
CA TYR A 160 -12.72 -11.74 -15.30
C TYR A 160 -12.05 -11.48 -13.94
N GLY A 161 -12.86 -11.39 -12.88
CA GLY A 161 -12.42 -11.03 -11.53
C GLY A 161 -12.91 -9.64 -11.12
N ALA A 162 -12.49 -9.18 -9.94
CA ALA A 162 -12.93 -7.92 -9.38
C ALA A 162 -11.80 -7.27 -8.55
N LEU A 163 -11.60 -5.97 -8.76
CA LEU A 163 -10.73 -5.13 -7.94
C LEU A 163 -11.58 -4.01 -7.33
N GLN A 164 -11.65 -3.99 -6.00
CA GLN A 164 -12.23 -2.91 -5.23
C GLN A 164 -11.14 -1.93 -4.81
N LEU A 165 -11.38 -0.64 -5.05
CA LEU A 165 -10.50 0.46 -4.71
C LEU A 165 -11.24 1.42 -3.80
N SER A 166 -10.60 1.88 -2.74
CA SER A 166 -11.13 2.93 -1.88
C SER A 166 -10.02 3.83 -1.37
N THR A 167 -10.11 5.12 -1.66
CA THR A 167 -9.18 6.14 -1.15
C THR A 167 -9.95 7.18 -0.37
N ARG A 168 -9.52 7.44 0.86
CA ARG A 168 -10.12 8.43 1.76
C ARG A 168 -9.02 9.34 2.31
N ILE A 169 -9.19 10.66 2.15
CA ILE A 169 -8.26 11.65 2.69
C ILE A 169 -9.02 12.66 3.54
N GLU A 170 -8.53 12.86 4.75
CA GLU A 170 -9.08 13.80 5.72
C GLU A 170 -8.02 14.85 6.08
N ARG A 171 -8.45 16.09 6.31
CA ARG A 171 -7.62 17.17 6.85
C ARG A 171 -8.32 17.80 8.04
N GLY A 172 -7.65 17.89 9.19
CA GLY A 172 -8.22 18.48 10.41
C GLY A 172 -9.55 17.82 10.84
N GLY A 173 -9.67 16.49 10.68
CA GLY A 173 -10.89 15.74 10.95
C GLY A 173 -12.03 15.91 9.92
N ARG A 174 -11.80 16.65 8.82
CA ARG A 174 -12.77 16.84 7.74
C ARG A 174 -12.37 16.03 6.51
N LEU A 175 -13.34 15.29 5.95
CA LEU A 175 -13.17 14.62 4.67
C LEU A 175 -12.95 15.63 3.52
N ILE A 176 -11.83 15.49 2.80
CA ILE A 176 -11.49 16.34 1.65
C ILE A 176 -11.43 15.56 0.33
N TRP A 177 -11.26 14.23 0.37
CA TRP A 177 -11.30 13.36 -0.79
C TRP A 177 -11.89 11.99 -0.43
N LEU A 178 -12.77 11.48 -1.29
CA LEU A 178 -13.28 10.12 -1.22
C LEU A 178 -13.42 9.57 -2.63
N GLU A 179 -12.76 8.46 -2.89
CA GLU A 179 -12.86 7.69 -4.12
C GLU A 179 -13.24 6.26 -3.76
N ARG A 180 -14.18 5.69 -4.52
CA ARG A 180 -14.51 4.27 -4.45
C ARG A 180 -14.76 3.76 -5.86
N GLY A 181 -14.15 2.63 -6.19
CA GLY A 181 -14.26 2.00 -7.49
C GLY A 181 -14.40 0.49 -7.37
N LEU A 182 -15.19 -0.10 -8.27
CA LEU A 182 -15.18 -1.53 -8.54
C LEU A 182 -14.81 -1.69 -10.02
N LEU A 183 -13.70 -2.36 -10.28
CA LEU A 183 -13.24 -2.68 -11.61
C LEU A 183 -13.44 -4.17 -11.84
N GLU A 184 -14.33 -4.52 -12.76
CA GLU A 184 -14.63 -5.90 -13.12
C GLU A 184 -13.84 -6.30 -14.35
N GLY A 185 -13.35 -7.55 -14.36
CA GLY A 185 -12.67 -8.07 -15.55
C GLY A 185 -13.61 -8.10 -16.75
N GLY A 186 -13.09 -7.73 -17.92
CA GLY A 186 -13.87 -7.67 -19.16
C GLY A 186 -14.82 -6.48 -19.29
N SER A 187 -14.81 -5.51 -18.37
CA SER A 187 -15.69 -4.33 -18.40
C SER A 187 -15.18 -3.17 -19.29
N ALA A 188 -14.15 -3.40 -20.11
CA ALA A 188 -13.49 -2.39 -20.96
C ALA A 188 -13.52 -2.77 -22.44
#